data_AF-A0A2K8VGG3-F1
#
_entry.id   AF-A0A2K8VGG3-F1
#
_cell.length_a   1.000
_cell.length_b   1.000
_cell.length_c   1.000
_cell.angle_alpha   90.00
_cell.angle_beta   90.00
_cell.angle_gamma   90.00
#
_symmetry.space_group_name_H-M   'P 1'
#
loop_
_entity.id
_entity.type
_entity.pdbx_description
1 polymer ?
#
loop_
_entity_poly.entity_id
_entity_poly.type
_entity_poly.pdbx_seq_one_letter_code
_entity_poly.pdbx_strand_id
1 'polypeptide(L)'
;MKNISNFSFYKLLKYSPVLLLIFLIVYSFNTHESKNKLDDEFRNEQKILQHELDQIVADYKKMTVKKKGLSRRIITSINKIIALKDSIKEIKRSNYDKLVKYSMRVAKIQRENRKLILQADQLTKQNDSLQDENNEVRKRLRAHERSQKSLFKENAELVNKEKELRDKINPAKKVKIGNITVNAFKERNSGKFTSTSKSSKTDAFKVKFELLENELADAGMKNIIIQIFDKNNELILSDKNRGVNSDQTAYNDYIKVNYENQKLGIVSLISVDRHSLARGDYKVAIYIDNEIAGNGKISLR
;
A
#
# COMPACT_ATOMS: atom_id res chain seq x y z
N MET A 1 18.27 -31.57 -8.14
CA MET A 1 19.73 -31.68 -8.33
C MET A 1 20.00 -32.19 -9.74
N LYS A 2 20.39 -31.32 -10.68
CA LYS A 2 20.65 -31.69 -12.08
C LYS A 2 22.13 -31.51 -12.36
N ASN A 3 22.75 -32.60 -12.81
CA ASN A 3 24.16 -32.79 -13.17
C ASN A 3 24.69 -31.64 -14.07
N ILE A 4 25.43 -30.68 -13.50
CA ILE A 4 26.10 -29.58 -14.24
C ILE A 4 27.63 -29.73 -14.23
N SER A 5 28.20 -30.64 -13.43
CA SER A 5 29.65 -30.81 -13.32
C SER A 5 30.29 -31.54 -14.49
N ASN A 6 29.56 -32.38 -15.24
CA ASN A 6 30.16 -33.19 -16.31
C ASN A 6 30.29 -32.45 -17.66
N PHE A 7 29.52 -31.38 -17.92
CA PHE A 7 29.55 -30.70 -19.22
C PHE A 7 30.74 -29.74 -19.42
N SER A 8 31.39 -29.33 -18.32
CA SER A 8 32.57 -28.45 -18.33
C SER A 8 33.88 -29.21 -18.55
N PHE A 9 34.00 -30.42 -17.99
CA PHE A 9 35.24 -31.20 -18.02
C PHE A 9 35.60 -31.74 -19.41
N TYR A 10 34.61 -32.22 -20.19
CA TYR A 10 34.85 -32.70 -21.56
C TYR A 10 35.24 -31.58 -22.55
N LYS A 11 34.93 -30.31 -22.26
CA LYS A 11 35.39 -29.17 -23.08
C LYS A 11 36.81 -28.72 -22.75
N LEU A 12 37.31 -28.99 -21.54
CA LEU A 12 38.69 -28.69 -21.16
C LEU A 12 39.69 -29.65 -21.84
N LEU A 13 39.33 -30.92 -22.00
CA LEU A 13 40.16 -31.91 -22.70
C LEU A 13 40.27 -31.67 -24.22
N LYS A 14 39.27 -31.03 -24.84
CA LYS A 14 39.17 -30.90 -26.30
C LYS A 14 40.20 -29.94 -26.93
N TYR A 15 40.85 -29.10 -26.14
CA TYR A 15 41.73 -28.01 -26.63
C TYR A 15 43.18 -28.10 -26.09
N SER A 16 43.54 -29.25 -25.52
CA SER A 16 44.93 -29.70 -25.37
C SER A 16 45.68 -30.00 -26.69
N PRO A 17 45.06 -30.24 -27.87
CA PRO A 17 45.79 -30.85 -28.96
C PRO A 17 46.64 -29.85 -29.74
N VAL A 18 46.34 -28.54 -29.77
CA VAL A 18 47.23 -27.52 -30.40
C VAL A 18 48.50 -27.29 -29.59
N LEU A 19 48.41 -27.28 -28.25
CA LEU A 19 49.58 -27.16 -27.37
C LEU A 19 50.40 -28.46 -27.34
N LEU A 20 49.72 -29.61 -27.36
CA LEU A 20 50.32 -30.92 -27.46
C LEU A 20 50.95 -31.14 -28.84
N LEU A 21 50.34 -30.60 -29.91
CA LEU A 21 50.94 -30.48 -31.24
C LEU A 21 52.18 -29.62 -31.14
N ILE A 22 52.12 -28.35 -30.69
CA ILE A 22 53.30 -27.47 -30.52
C ILE A 22 54.44 -28.19 -29.78
N PHE A 23 54.11 -28.96 -28.75
CA PHE A 23 55.06 -29.80 -28.02
C PHE A 23 55.61 -30.97 -28.86
N LEU A 24 54.77 -31.72 -29.57
CA LEU A 24 55.18 -32.79 -30.50
C LEU A 24 56.02 -32.26 -31.67
N ILE A 25 55.65 -31.10 -32.24
CA ILE A 25 56.38 -30.42 -33.33
C ILE A 25 57.82 -30.12 -32.85
N VAL A 26 57.93 -29.50 -31.67
CA VAL A 26 59.22 -29.12 -31.06
C VAL A 26 60.03 -30.36 -30.64
N TYR A 27 59.37 -31.41 -30.14
CA TYR A 27 60.01 -32.67 -29.72
C TYR A 27 60.53 -33.51 -30.91
N SER A 28 59.76 -33.62 -31.99
CA SER A 28 60.15 -34.30 -33.24
C SER A 28 61.40 -33.66 -33.85
N PHE A 29 61.51 -32.32 -33.84
CA PHE A 29 62.69 -31.64 -34.35
C PHE A 29 63.96 -31.91 -33.55
N ASN A 30 63.84 -32.13 -32.23
CA ASN A 30 64.97 -32.36 -31.32
C ASN A 30 65.49 -33.81 -31.37
N THR A 31 64.73 -34.72 -31.97
CA THR A 31 65.05 -36.16 -32.01
C THR A 31 65.36 -36.57 -33.46
N HIS A 32 66.64 -36.66 -33.83
CA HIS A 32 67.08 -36.92 -35.21
C HIS A 32 67.18 -38.42 -35.55
N GLU A 33 66.65 -38.82 -36.71
CA GLU A 33 67.37 -39.63 -37.73
C GLU A 33 66.53 -39.76 -39.04
N SER A 34 67.18 -39.55 -40.20
CA SER A 34 66.67 -39.68 -41.59
C SER A 34 65.92 -38.48 -42.23
N LYS A 35 66.45 -37.96 -43.34
CA LYS A 35 65.91 -36.79 -44.08
C LYS A 35 64.51 -37.01 -44.68
N ASN A 36 64.21 -38.21 -45.18
CA ASN A 36 62.94 -38.53 -45.85
C ASN A 36 61.78 -38.75 -44.86
N LYS A 37 62.02 -39.42 -43.73
CA LYS A 37 61.01 -39.63 -42.67
C LYS A 37 60.55 -38.29 -42.07
N LEU A 38 61.48 -37.34 -41.95
CA LEU A 38 61.21 -36.03 -41.36
C LEU A 38 60.37 -35.10 -42.24
N ASP A 39 60.43 -35.26 -43.58
CA ASP A 39 59.52 -34.53 -44.49
C ASP A 39 58.09 -35.08 -44.43
N ASP A 40 57.94 -36.39 -44.30
CA ASP A 40 56.64 -37.05 -44.14
C ASP A 40 56.00 -36.71 -42.78
N GLU A 41 56.79 -36.68 -41.70
CA GLU A 41 56.34 -36.25 -40.37
C GLU A 41 55.89 -34.79 -40.36
N PHE A 42 56.66 -33.86 -40.95
CA PHE A 42 56.28 -32.45 -41.07
C PHE A 42 54.97 -32.27 -41.86
N ARG A 43 54.80 -33.01 -42.96
CA ARG A 43 53.56 -32.99 -43.76
C ARG A 43 52.37 -33.56 -42.98
N ASN A 44 52.59 -34.61 -42.19
CA ASN A 44 51.56 -35.20 -41.35
C ASN A 44 51.11 -34.18 -40.28
N GLU A 45 52.05 -33.52 -39.63
CA GLU A 45 51.79 -32.51 -38.62
C GLU A 45 51.05 -31.28 -39.16
N GLN A 46 51.41 -30.81 -40.36
CA GLN A 46 50.64 -29.78 -41.06
C GLN A 46 49.19 -30.20 -41.31
N LYS A 47 48.96 -31.47 -41.69
CA LYS A 47 47.59 -31.99 -41.91
C LYS A 47 46.80 -32.07 -40.60
N ILE A 48 47.42 -32.54 -39.52
CA ILE A 48 46.77 -32.61 -38.20
C ILE A 48 46.39 -31.19 -37.74
N LEU A 49 47.33 -30.24 -37.81
CA LEU A 49 47.06 -28.85 -37.46
C LEU A 49 45.93 -28.25 -38.31
N GLN A 50 45.93 -28.45 -39.63
CA GLN A 50 44.87 -27.96 -40.51
C GLN A 50 43.50 -28.55 -40.15
N HIS A 51 43.44 -29.85 -39.85
CA HIS A 51 42.22 -30.52 -39.42
C HIS A 51 41.71 -29.96 -38.08
N GLU A 52 42.60 -29.70 -37.12
CA GLU A 52 42.21 -29.06 -35.86
C GLU A 52 41.65 -27.66 -36.09
N LEU A 53 42.29 -26.85 -36.94
CA LEU A 53 41.79 -25.52 -37.30
C LEU A 53 40.38 -25.58 -37.91
N ASP A 54 40.09 -26.58 -38.74
CA ASP A 54 38.74 -26.81 -39.27
C ASP A 54 37.73 -27.12 -38.18
N GLN A 55 38.10 -27.96 -37.21
CA GLN A 55 37.24 -28.27 -36.07
C GLN A 55 36.96 -27.03 -35.21
N ILE A 56 37.97 -26.20 -34.98
CA ILE A 56 37.83 -24.94 -34.22
C ILE A 56 36.88 -23.97 -34.94
N VAL A 57 37.02 -23.84 -36.27
CA VAL A 57 36.13 -23.00 -37.08
C VAL A 57 34.69 -23.52 -37.03
N ALA A 58 34.49 -24.84 -37.14
CA ALA A 58 33.17 -25.46 -37.05
C ALA A 58 32.53 -25.25 -35.68
N ASP A 59 33.28 -25.44 -34.59
CA ASP A 59 32.83 -25.23 -33.22
C ASP A 59 32.39 -23.77 -33.01
N TYR A 60 33.17 -22.80 -33.49
CA TYR A 60 32.81 -21.39 -33.39
C TYR A 60 31.60 -21.00 -34.23
N LYS A 61 31.47 -21.50 -35.47
CA LYS A 61 30.27 -21.29 -36.30
C LYS A 61 29.01 -21.82 -35.61
N LYS A 62 29.10 -22.98 -34.93
CA LYS A 62 27.98 -23.53 -34.16
C LYS A 62 27.60 -22.67 -32.96
N MET A 63 28.58 -22.04 -32.31
CA MET A 63 28.33 -21.15 -31.16
C MET A 63 27.76 -19.79 -31.58
N THR A 64 28.15 -19.21 -32.71
CA THR A 64 27.61 -17.93 -33.20
C THR A 64 26.15 -18.03 -33.62
N VAL A 65 25.74 -19.14 -34.24
CA VAL A 65 24.33 -19.40 -34.60
C VAL A 65 23.42 -19.39 -33.36
N LYS A 66 23.93 -19.88 -32.21
CA LYS A 66 23.19 -19.88 -30.94
C LYS A 66 23.18 -18.53 -30.22
N LYS A 67 24.04 -17.58 -30.59
CA LYS A 67 24.24 -16.30 -29.88
C LYS A 67 24.43 -15.12 -30.83
N LYS A 68 23.31 -14.55 -31.31
CA LYS A 68 23.29 -13.49 -32.34
C LYS A 68 24.15 -12.25 -31.98
N GLY A 69 24.29 -11.88 -30.70
CA GLY A 69 25.05 -10.69 -30.26
C GLY A 69 26.58 -10.82 -30.29
N LEU A 70 27.13 -12.04 -30.17
CA LEU A 70 28.59 -12.29 -30.13
C LEU A 70 29.21 -12.40 -31.54
N SER A 71 28.38 -12.27 -32.58
CA SER A 71 28.66 -12.71 -33.93
C SER A 71 29.86 -12.01 -34.57
N ARG A 72 29.97 -10.69 -34.47
CA ARG A 72 30.98 -9.92 -35.23
C ARG A 72 32.43 -10.26 -34.84
N ARG A 73 32.76 -10.28 -33.54
CA ARG A 73 34.14 -10.56 -33.08
C ARG A 73 34.57 -12.02 -33.30
N ILE A 74 33.63 -12.96 -33.14
CA ILE A 74 33.89 -14.38 -33.40
C ILE A 74 34.06 -14.62 -34.91
N ILE A 75 33.23 -14.00 -35.77
CA ILE A 75 33.37 -14.07 -37.24
C ILE A 75 34.74 -13.53 -37.69
N THR A 76 35.17 -12.37 -37.18
CA THR A 76 36.51 -11.85 -37.50
C THR A 76 37.62 -12.83 -37.09
N SER A 77 37.46 -13.51 -35.95
CA SER A 77 38.42 -14.49 -35.46
C SER A 77 38.43 -15.78 -36.29
N ILE A 78 37.26 -16.23 -36.75
CA ILE A 78 37.13 -17.35 -37.70
C ILE A 78 37.90 -17.02 -38.98
N ASN A 79 37.71 -15.83 -39.56
CA ASN A 79 38.40 -15.43 -40.78
C ASN A 79 39.93 -15.37 -40.59
N LYS A 80 40.41 -14.91 -39.42
CA LYS A 80 41.85 -14.94 -39.08
C LYS A 80 42.39 -16.37 -38.99
N ILE A 81 41.63 -17.30 -38.42
CA ILE A 81 42.02 -18.71 -38.32
C ILE A 81 42.08 -19.36 -39.71
N ILE A 82 41.09 -19.09 -40.58
CA ILE A 82 41.08 -19.57 -41.97
C ILE A 82 42.30 -19.05 -42.73
N ALA A 83 42.60 -17.75 -42.65
CA ALA A 83 43.77 -17.17 -43.30
C ALA A 83 45.11 -17.78 -42.79
N LEU A 84 45.19 -18.08 -41.49
CA LEU A 84 46.37 -18.75 -40.92
C LEU A 84 46.47 -20.21 -41.39
N LYS A 85 45.34 -20.92 -41.51
CA LYS A 85 45.28 -22.27 -42.05
C LYS A 85 45.78 -22.32 -43.50
N ASP A 86 45.29 -21.40 -44.34
CA ASP A 86 45.71 -21.30 -45.75
C ASP A 86 47.21 -20.98 -45.85
N SER A 87 47.72 -20.13 -44.95
CA SER A 87 49.15 -19.81 -44.88
C SER A 87 49.99 -21.01 -44.43
N ILE A 88 49.49 -21.89 -43.55
CA ILE A 88 50.18 -23.11 -43.09
C ILE A 88 50.38 -24.12 -44.22
N LYS A 89 49.45 -24.18 -45.18
CA LYS A 89 49.51 -25.09 -46.34
C LYS A 89 50.72 -24.85 -47.23
N GLU A 90 51.14 -23.60 -47.35
CA GLU A 90 52.23 -23.16 -48.23
C GLU A 90 53.62 -23.16 -47.53
N ILE A 91 53.69 -23.51 -46.25
CA ILE A 91 54.96 -23.52 -45.50
C ILE A 91 55.80 -24.74 -45.91
N LYS A 92 57.02 -24.47 -46.39
CA LYS A 92 58.06 -25.48 -46.60
C LYS A 92 58.83 -25.73 -45.29
N ARG A 93 59.36 -26.94 -45.11
CA ARG A 93 60.16 -27.35 -43.94
C ARG A 93 61.27 -26.36 -43.55
N SER A 94 61.94 -25.75 -44.53
CA SER A 94 62.98 -24.74 -44.30
C SER A 94 62.50 -23.48 -43.58
N ASN A 95 61.18 -23.29 -43.44
CA ASN A 95 60.54 -22.17 -42.76
C ASN A 95 59.77 -22.61 -41.49
N TYR A 96 60.28 -23.63 -40.79
CA TYR A 96 59.68 -24.20 -39.59
C TYR A 96 59.26 -23.15 -38.53
N ASP A 97 60.07 -22.13 -38.29
CA ASP A 97 59.76 -21.05 -37.34
C ASP A 97 58.44 -20.32 -37.65
N LYS A 98 58.03 -20.28 -38.93
CA LYS A 98 56.75 -19.69 -39.33
C LYS A 98 55.57 -20.53 -38.88
N LEU A 99 55.70 -21.87 -38.92
CA LEU A 99 54.67 -22.81 -38.44
C LEU A 99 54.44 -22.65 -36.94
N VAL A 100 55.54 -22.55 -36.16
CA VAL A 100 55.47 -22.31 -34.71
C VAL A 100 54.83 -20.96 -34.40
N LYS A 101 55.22 -19.89 -35.11
CA LYS A 101 54.63 -18.55 -34.95
C LYS A 101 53.13 -18.51 -35.27
N TYR A 102 52.69 -19.18 -36.33
CA TYR A 102 51.26 -19.24 -36.68
C TYR A 102 50.46 -20.06 -35.68
N SER A 103 51.01 -21.17 -35.19
CA SER A 103 50.40 -21.98 -34.14
C SER A 103 50.21 -21.19 -32.84
N MET A 104 51.21 -20.41 -32.42
CA MET A 104 51.09 -19.49 -31.28
C MET A 104 50.02 -18.41 -31.49
N ARG A 105 49.89 -17.89 -32.72
CA ARG A 105 48.86 -16.89 -33.05
C ARG A 105 47.45 -17.46 -33.00
N VAL A 106 47.26 -18.71 -33.45
CA VAL A 106 46.00 -19.44 -33.29
C VAL A 106 45.66 -19.62 -31.82
N ALA A 107 46.61 -20.11 -31.02
CA ALA A 107 46.41 -20.32 -29.58
C ALA A 107 46.00 -19.02 -28.85
N LYS A 108 46.59 -17.89 -29.24
CA LYS A 108 46.19 -16.57 -28.71
C LYS A 108 44.74 -16.22 -29.07
N ILE A 109 44.35 -16.36 -30.34
CA ILE A 109 42.97 -16.07 -30.80
C ILE A 109 41.95 -16.96 -30.07
N GLN A 110 42.27 -18.24 -29.87
CA GLN A 110 41.41 -19.15 -29.13
C GLN A 110 41.22 -18.73 -27.67
N ARG A 111 42.31 -18.34 -27.00
CA ARG A 111 42.26 -17.88 -25.61
C ARG A 111 41.39 -16.63 -25.47
N GLU A 112 41.52 -15.69 -26.39
CA GLU A 112 40.70 -14.48 -26.43
C GLU A 112 39.22 -14.82 -26.66
N ASN A 113 38.90 -15.65 -27.66
CA ASN A 113 37.52 -16.07 -27.92
C ASN A 113 36.90 -16.84 -26.76
N ARG A 114 37.68 -17.68 -26.06
CA ARG A 114 37.21 -18.39 -24.87
C ARG A 114 36.77 -17.42 -23.79
N LYS A 115 37.58 -16.39 -23.51
CA LYS A 115 37.21 -15.35 -22.54
C LYS A 115 35.90 -14.67 -22.92
N LEU A 116 35.73 -14.34 -24.21
CA LEU A 116 34.51 -13.70 -24.71
C LEU A 116 33.28 -14.60 -24.62
N ILE A 117 33.40 -15.88 -24.96
CA ILE A 117 32.29 -16.85 -24.87
C ILE A 117 31.87 -17.02 -23.41
N LEU A 118 32.82 -17.16 -22.48
CA LEU A 118 32.53 -17.29 -21.06
C LEU A 118 31.83 -16.05 -20.50
N GLN A 119 32.32 -14.85 -20.85
CA GLN A 119 31.66 -13.60 -20.47
C GLN A 119 30.24 -13.50 -21.03
N ALA A 120 30.03 -13.89 -22.29
CA ALA A 120 28.72 -13.90 -22.90
C ALA A 120 27.78 -14.94 -22.25
N ASP A 121 28.27 -16.13 -21.89
CA ASP A 121 27.50 -17.13 -21.13
C ASP A 121 27.08 -16.58 -19.77
N GLN A 122 27.99 -15.91 -19.06
CA GLN A 122 27.69 -15.30 -17.76
C GLN A 122 26.64 -14.19 -17.89
N LEU A 123 26.81 -13.27 -18.83
CA LEU A 123 25.86 -12.18 -19.06
C LEU A 123 24.48 -12.71 -19.48
N THR A 124 24.41 -13.74 -20.33
CA THR A 124 23.14 -14.38 -20.67
C THR A 124 22.46 -14.95 -19.44
N LYS A 125 23.19 -15.72 -18.60
CA LYS A 125 22.61 -16.26 -17.36
C LYS A 125 22.13 -15.19 -16.39
N GLN A 126 22.89 -14.11 -16.26
CA GLN A 126 22.49 -12.97 -15.42
C GLN A 126 21.23 -12.29 -15.98
N ASN A 127 21.15 -12.11 -17.30
CA ASN A 127 19.98 -11.52 -17.93
C ASN A 127 18.73 -12.41 -17.79
N ASP A 128 18.87 -13.72 -18.00
CA ASP A 128 17.78 -14.68 -17.82
C ASP A 128 17.29 -14.65 -16.36
N SER A 129 18.21 -14.66 -15.38
CA SER A 129 17.87 -14.55 -13.96
C SER A 129 17.18 -13.24 -13.61
N LEU A 130 17.65 -12.11 -14.16
CA LEU A 130 17.02 -10.80 -13.95
C LEU A 130 15.64 -10.73 -14.60
N GLN A 131 15.44 -11.37 -15.76
CA GLN A 131 14.16 -11.42 -16.43
C GLN A 131 13.15 -12.26 -15.63
N ASP A 132 13.58 -13.39 -15.06
CA ASP A 132 12.76 -14.21 -14.16
C ASP A 132 12.38 -13.44 -12.90
N GLU A 133 13.34 -12.76 -12.25
CA GLU A 133 13.07 -11.93 -11.07
C GLU A 133 12.10 -10.78 -11.41
N ASN A 134 12.29 -10.11 -12.54
CA ASN A 134 11.39 -9.03 -12.98
C ASN A 134 9.96 -9.55 -13.19
N ASN A 135 9.80 -10.72 -13.79
CA ASN A 135 8.51 -11.36 -13.98
C ASN A 135 7.83 -11.68 -12.65
N GLU A 136 8.57 -12.21 -11.67
CA GLU A 136 8.05 -12.50 -10.33
C GLU A 136 7.67 -11.23 -9.57
N VAL A 137 8.51 -10.18 -9.62
CA VAL A 137 8.19 -8.87 -9.02
C VAL A 137 6.93 -8.29 -9.65
N ARG A 138 6.77 -8.35 -10.97
CA ARG A 138 5.55 -7.88 -11.67
C ARG A 138 4.30 -8.65 -11.26
N LYS A 139 4.40 -9.98 -11.06
CA LYS A 139 3.28 -10.79 -10.57
C LYS A 139 2.88 -10.38 -9.15
N ARG A 140 3.86 -10.22 -8.25
CA ARG A 140 3.63 -9.78 -6.87
C ARG A 140 3.00 -8.39 -6.82
N LEU A 141 3.51 -7.45 -7.61
CA LEU A 141 2.96 -6.10 -7.70
C LEU A 141 1.49 -6.11 -8.14
N ARG A 142 1.15 -6.86 -9.21
CA ARG A 142 -0.24 -7.00 -9.68
C ARG A 142 -1.14 -7.63 -8.62
N ALA A 143 -0.65 -8.60 -7.86
CA ALA A 143 -1.42 -9.20 -6.76
C ALA A 143 -1.67 -8.18 -5.64
N HIS A 144 -0.66 -7.40 -5.28
CA HIS A 144 -0.77 -6.34 -4.27
C HIS A 144 -1.74 -5.23 -4.71
N GLU A 145 -1.66 -4.75 -5.96
CA GLU A 145 -2.60 -3.77 -6.52
C GLU A 145 -4.06 -4.27 -6.49
N ARG A 146 -4.29 -5.55 -6.81
CA ARG A 146 -5.62 -6.15 -6.71
C ARG A 146 -6.13 -6.19 -5.28
N SER A 147 -5.28 -6.58 -4.33
CA SER A 147 -5.61 -6.61 -2.91
C SER A 147 -5.94 -5.21 -2.38
N GLN A 148 -5.11 -4.22 -2.68
CA GLN A 148 -5.33 -2.82 -2.31
C GLN A 148 -6.66 -2.28 -2.88
N LYS A 149 -6.97 -2.58 -4.14
CA LYS A 149 -8.25 -2.19 -4.75
C LYS A 149 -9.45 -2.86 -4.09
N SER A 150 -9.31 -4.11 -3.64
CA SER A 150 -10.35 -4.82 -2.89
C SER A 150 -10.59 -4.18 -1.52
N LEU A 151 -9.52 -3.96 -0.76
CA LEU A 151 -9.58 -3.34 0.56
C LEU A 151 -10.16 -1.93 0.50
N PHE A 152 -9.80 -1.15 -0.52
CA PHE A 152 -10.38 0.18 -0.72
C PHE A 152 -11.90 0.13 -0.93
N LYS A 153 -12.38 -0.83 -1.73
CA LYS A 153 -13.83 -1.00 -1.95
C LYS A 153 -14.55 -1.43 -0.67
N GLU A 154 -14.01 -2.42 0.04
CA GLU A 154 -14.58 -2.90 1.29
C GLU A 154 -14.65 -1.79 2.34
N ASN A 155 -13.57 -1.01 2.50
CA ASN A 155 -13.57 0.14 3.40
C ASN A 155 -14.61 1.19 2.99
N ALA A 156 -14.77 1.49 1.70
CA ALA A 156 -15.79 2.43 1.23
C ALA A 156 -17.21 1.93 1.54
N GLU A 157 -17.47 0.62 1.35
CA GLU A 157 -18.74 -0.01 1.70
C GLU A 157 -19.01 0.03 3.22
N LEU A 158 -18.00 -0.26 4.04
CA LEU A 158 -18.11 -0.19 5.49
C LEU A 158 -18.41 1.23 5.98
N VAL A 159 -17.72 2.24 5.44
CA VAL A 159 -17.97 3.66 5.78
C VAL A 159 -19.40 4.06 5.41
N ASN A 160 -19.87 3.65 4.23
CA ASN A 160 -21.25 3.93 3.82
C ASN A 160 -22.26 3.23 4.73
N LYS A 161 -22.03 1.96 5.06
CA LYS A 161 -22.91 1.19 5.96
C LYS A 161 -22.91 1.76 7.38
N GLU A 162 -21.75 2.18 7.89
CA GLU A 162 -21.65 2.87 9.17
C GLU A 162 -22.46 4.17 9.17
N LYS A 163 -22.33 4.97 8.10
CA LYS A 163 -23.11 6.20 7.94
C LYS A 163 -24.61 5.92 7.91
N GLU A 164 -25.06 4.96 7.11
CA GLU A 164 -26.47 4.57 7.05
C GLU A 164 -27.01 4.10 8.40
N LEU A 165 -26.23 3.32 9.15
CA LEU A 165 -26.60 2.86 10.48
C LEU A 165 -26.66 4.02 11.47
N ARG A 166 -25.69 4.95 11.43
CA ARG A 166 -25.72 6.17 12.26
C ARG A 166 -26.95 7.02 11.95
N ASP A 167 -27.26 7.24 10.68
CA ASP A 167 -28.42 8.05 10.27
C ASP A 167 -29.75 7.41 10.71
N LYS A 168 -29.83 6.07 10.77
CA LYS A 168 -30.99 5.33 11.31
C LYS A 168 -31.05 5.34 12.84
N ILE A 169 -29.92 5.21 13.52
CA ILE A 169 -29.85 5.03 14.98
C ILE A 169 -29.91 6.37 15.72
N ASN A 170 -29.21 7.41 15.26
CA ASN A 170 -29.16 8.73 15.90
C ASN A 170 -30.53 9.32 16.28
N PRO A 171 -31.56 9.35 15.39
CA PRO A 171 -32.87 9.85 15.78
C PRO A 171 -33.56 8.96 16.83
N ALA A 172 -33.27 7.65 16.84
CA ALA A 172 -33.80 6.71 17.82
C ALA A 172 -33.10 6.82 19.19
N LYS A 173 -31.85 7.31 19.25
CA LYS A 173 -31.13 7.56 20.50
C LYS A 173 -31.63 8.77 21.29
N LYS A 174 -32.43 9.66 20.68
CA LYS A 174 -32.89 10.88 21.35
C LYS A 174 -33.81 10.54 22.53
N VAL A 175 -33.52 11.10 23.70
CA VAL A 175 -34.38 10.93 24.89
C VAL A 175 -35.65 11.75 24.68
N LYS A 176 -36.80 11.08 24.66
CA LYS A 176 -38.10 11.73 24.55
C LYS A 176 -38.61 12.11 25.93
N ILE A 177 -39.44 13.14 26.00
CA ILE A 177 -40.15 13.51 27.21
C ILE A 177 -41.64 13.17 27.11
N GLY A 178 -42.21 12.76 28.23
CA GLY A 178 -43.64 12.52 28.39
C GLY A 178 -44.44 13.82 28.52
N ASN A 179 -45.62 13.71 29.12
CA ASN A 179 -46.52 14.86 29.28
C ASN A 179 -45.88 15.98 30.11
N ILE A 180 -45.85 17.18 29.54
CA ILE A 180 -45.39 18.40 30.22
C ILE A 180 -46.60 19.07 30.86
N THR A 181 -46.56 19.23 32.17
CA THR A 181 -47.56 19.97 32.94
C THR A 181 -46.95 21.28 33.43
N VAL A 182 -47.56 22.41 33.05
CA VAL A 182 -47.13 23.74 33.49
C VAL A 182 -48.25 24.35 34.32
N ASN A 183 -47.92 24.78 35.54
CA ASN A 183 -48.86 25.41 36.47
C ASN A 183 -48.28 26.73 37.00
N ALA A 184 -49.12 27.76 37.10
CA ALA A 184 -48.72 29.04 37.68
C ALA A 184 -49.06 29.08 39.18
N PHE A 185 -48.15 29.65 39.96
CA PHE A 185 -48.25 29.76 41.41
C PHE A 185 -48.03 31.19 41.88
N LYS A 186 -48.80 31.58 42.90
CA LYS A 186 -48.62 32.79 43.69
C LYS A 186 -47.90 32.43 44.99
N GLU A 187 -46.88 33.19 45.36
CA GLU A 187 -46.27 33.15 46.68
C GLU A 187 -47.12 33.93 47.70
N ARG A 188 -47.48 33.29 48.83
CA ARG A 188 -48.15 33.96 49.95
C ARG A 188 -47.12 34.61 50.87
N ASN A 189 -47.55 35.54 51.72
CA ASN A 189 -46.71 36.14 52.76
C ASN A 189 -46.06 35.11 53.71
N SER A 190 -46.63 33.90 53.79
CA SER A 190 -46.07 32.77 54.53
C SER A 190 -44.97 31.98 53.79
N GLY A 191 -44.56 32.42 52.59
CA GLY A 191 -43.63 31.70 51.69
C GLY A 191 -44.26 30.50 50.97
N LYS A 192 -45.54 30.17 51.23
CA LYS A 192 -46.21 29.04 50.57
C LYS A 192 -46.70 29.42 49.17
N PHE A 193 -46.38 28.59 48.19
CA PHE A 193 -46.90 28.70 46.82
C PHE A 193 -48.32 28.11 46.73
N THR A 194 -49.24 28.88 46.13
CA THR A 194 -50.63 28.44 45.84
C THR A 194 -50.99 28.67 44.38
N SER A 195 -51.73 27.73 43.77
CA SER A 195 -52.07 27.80 42.34
C SER A 195 -52.87 29.07 42.01
N THR A 196 -52.54 29.69 40.87
CA THR A 196 -53.24 30.87 40.34
C THR A 196 -53.33 30.76 38.82
N SER A 197 -54.39 31.33 38.26
CA SER A 197 -54.53 31.52 36.81
C SER A 197 -54.41 32.99 36.40
N LYS A 198 -54.26 33.91 37.36
CA LYS A 198 -54.18 35.35 37.11
C LYS A 198 -52.74 35.78 36.89
N SER A 199 -52.45 36.37 35.73
CA SER A 199 -51.16 36.98 35.35
C SER A 199 -50.59 37.89 36.44
N SER A 200 -51.40 38.83 36.93
CA SER A 200 -51.01 39.79 37.98
C SER A 200 -50.70 39.19 39.36
N LYS A 201 -50.92 37.89 39.54
CA LYS A 201 -50.66 37.17 40.79
C LYS A 201 -49.64 36.04 40.62
N THR A 202 -49.09 35.81 39.44
CA THR A 202 -48.15 34.71 39.17
C THR A 202 -46.73 35.11 39.58
N ASP A 203 -46.16 34.40 40.53
CA ASP A 203 -44.78 34.59 41.01
C ASP A 203 -43.84 33.48 40.54
N ALA A 204 -44.37 32.32 40.19
CA ALA A 204 -43.58 31.21 39.71
C ALA A 204 -44.37 30.30 38.76
N PHE A 205 -43.66 29.66 37.84
CA PHE A 205 -44.16 28.53 37.06
C PHE A 205 -43.56 27.23 37.59
N LYS A 206 -44.43 26.27 37.90
CA LYS A 206 -44.03 24.89 38.18
C LYS A 206 -44.15 24.08 36.90
N VAL A 207 -43.02 23.63 36.37
CA VAL A 207 -42.92 22.80 35.19
C VAL A 207 -42.62 21.37 35.64
N LYS A 208 -43.51 20.43 35.33
CA LYS A 208 -43.32 19.00 35.60
C LYS A 208 -43.34 18.22 34.29
N PHE A 209 -42.36 17.34 34.10
CA PHE A 209 -42.25 16.47 32.94
C PHE A 209 -41.48 15.21 33.33
N GLU A 210 -41.43 14.25 32.43
CA GLU A 210 -40.76 12.96 32.66
C GLU A 210 -39.88 12.64 31.45
N LEU A 211 -38.62 12.30 31.68
CA LEU A 211 -37.80 11.64 30.67
C LEU A 211 -38.37 10.23 30.49
N LEU A 212 -38.65 9.83 29.26
CA LEU A 212 -39.14 8.48 28.95
C LEU A 212 -37.97 7.49 28.91
N GLU A 213 -38.28 6.22 29.12
CA GLU A 213 -37.34 5.12 28.94
C GLU A 213 -36.89 5.04 27.47
N ASN A 214 -35.58 4.86 27.26
CA ASN A 214 -35.00 4.65 25.94
C ASN A 214 -33.69 3.88 26.07
N GLU A 215 -33.73 2.58 25.76
CA GLU A 215 -32.57 1.68 25.80
C GLU A 215 -31.48 2.04 24.78
N LEU A 216 -31.82 2.78 23.71
CA LEU A 216 -30.87 3.18 22.67
C LEU A 216 -30.16 4.50 22.99
N ALA A 217 -30.70 5.29 23.92
CA ALA A 217 -30.11 6.56 24.33
C ALA A 217 -28.80 6.34 25.10
N ASP A 218 -27.89 7.29 25.05
CA ASP A 218 -26.66 7.21 25.83
C ASP A 218 -26.96 7.55 27.31
N ALA A 219 -26.64 6.63 28.22
CA ALA A 219 -26.77 6.81 29.66
C ALA A 219 -25.78 7.86 30.20
N GLY A 220 -26.13 8.46 31.34
CA GLY A 220 -25.25 9.36 32.09
C GLY A 220 -25.85 10.75 32.30
N MET A 221 -24.98 11.72 32.53
CA MET A 221 -25.38 13.09 32.84
C MET A 221 -26.01 13.79 31.63
N LYS A 222 -27.27 14.18 31.76
CA LYS A 222 -28.05 14.95 30.79
C LYS A 222 -28.25 16.37 31.26
N ASN A 223 -28.02 17.32 30.36
CA ASN A 223 -28.21 18.73 30.64
C ASN A 223 -29.59 19.16 30.13
N ILE A 224 -30.42 19.66 31.02
CA ILE A 224 -31.78 20.08 30.71
C ILE A 224 -31.86 21.58 30.83
N ILE A 225 -32.33 22.23 29.78
CA ILE A 225 -32.58 23.66 29.73
C ILE A 225 -34.08 23.89 29.61
N ILE A 226 -34.62 24.78 30.43
CA ILE A 226 -36.02 25.20 30.35
C ILE A 226 -36.07 26.67 29.96
N GLN A 227 -36.89 26.97 28.95
CA GLN A 227 -37.15 28.32 28.46
C GLN A 227 -38.65 28.60 28.45
N ILE A 228 -39.03 29.79 28.91
CA ILE A 228 -40.42 30.24 28.96
C ILE A 228 -40.57 31.47 28.07
N PHE A 229 -41.37 31.31 27.03
CA PHE A 229 -41.69 32.35 26.07
C PHE A 229 -43.08 32.93 26.35
N ASP A 230 -43.23 34.23 26.18
CA ASP A 230 -44.51 34.91 26.23
C ASP A 230 -45.32 34.71 24.92
N LYS A 231 -46.47 35.38 24.82
CA LYS A 231 -47.35 35.33 23.64
C LYS A 231 -46.73 35.91 22.36
N ASN A 232 -45.69 36.73 22.50
CA ASN A 232 -44.96 37.35 21.39
C ASN A 232 -43.71 36.53 21.00
N ASN A 233 -43.51 35.35 21.60
CA ASN A 233 -42.30 34.52 21.51
C ASN A 233 -41.03 35.19 22.07
N GLU A 234 -41.18 36.13 22.99
CA GLU A 234 -40.06 36.72 23.71
C GLU A 234 -39.74 35.88 24.96
N LEU A 235 -38.46 35.61 25.18
CA LEU A 235 -38.00 34.84 26.35
C LEU A 235 -38.17 35.70 27.62
N ILE A 236 -38.94 35.20 28.57
CA ILE A 236 -39.21 35.90 29.81
C ILE A 236 -38.02 35.71 30.74
N LEU A 237 -37.21 36.75 30.92
CA LEU A 237 -36.09 36.73 31.84
C LEU A 237 -36.29 37.77 32.94
N SER A 238 -35.84 37.42 34.13
CA SER A 238 -35.78 38.27 35.31
C SER A 238 -34.47 37.98 36.04
N ASP A 239 -34.05 38.85 36.95
CA ASP A 239 -32.87 38.60 37.78
C ASP A 239 -32.99 37.31 38.61
N LYS A 240 -34.22 36.82 38.82
CA LYS A 240 -34.51 35.61 39.59
C LYS A 240 -34.43 34.30 38.79
N ASN A 241 -34.36 34.37 37.47
CA ASN A 241 -34.43 33.19 36.59
C ASN A 241 -33.61 33.35 35.31
N ARG A 242 -32.54 34.14 35.33
CA ARG A 242 -31.67 34.31 34.18
C ARG A 242 -30.40 33.50 34.38
N GLY A 243 -30.18 32.53 33.50
CA GLY A 243 -28.87 31.91 33.31
C GLY A 243 -28.47 31.94 31.84
N VAL A 244 -27.17 31.78 31.58
CA VAL A 244 -26.61 31.70 30.22
C VAL A 244 -25.78 30.43 30.14
N ASN A 245 -26.05 29.58 29.14
CA ASN A 245 -25.30 28.34 28.95
C ASN A 245 -23.94 28.62 28.27
N SER A 246 -23.14 27.57 28.06
CA SER A 246 -21.84 27.67 27.36
C SER A 246 -21.92 28.31 25.97
N ASP A 247 -23.09 28.19 25.34
CA ASP A 247 -23.34 28.62 23.96
C ASP A 247 -24.03 30.00 23.91
N GLN A 248 -23.91 30.77 25.00
CA GLN A 248 -24.51 32.10 25.16
C GLN A 248 -26.04 32.15 25.02
N THR A 249 -26.72 31.01 25.14
CA THR A 249 -28.17 30.92 25.10
C THR A 249 -28.72 31.17 26.50
N ALA A 250 -29.60 32.16 26.62
CA ALA A 250 -30.27 32.46 27.88
C ALA A 250 -31.35 31.41 28.21
N TYR A 251 -31.50 31.08 29.49
CA TYR A 251 -32.48 30.11 29.97
C TYR A 251 -33.14 30.55 31.28
N ASN A 252 -34.31 29.96 31.55
CA ASN A 252 -35.05 30.18 32.79
C ASN A 252 -34.59 29.28 33.92
N ASP A 253 -34.26 28.02 33.60
CA ASP A 253 -33.71 27.06 34.55
C ASP A 253 -32.79 26.07 33.82
N TYR A 254 -31.82 25.54 34.56
CA TYR A 254 -30.84 24.57 34.08
C TYR A 254 -30.65 23.45 35.11
N ILE A 255 -30.94 22.22 34.68
CA ILE A 255 -30.95 21.05 35.55
C ILE A 255 -30.01 20.00 34.96
N LYS A 256 -29.13 19.45 35.79
CA LYS A 256 -28.33 18.27 35.45
C LYS A 256 -28.95 17.05 36.11
N VAL A 257 -29.26 16.03 35.32
CA VAL A 257 -29.81 14.76 35.82
C VAL A 257 -28.97 13.60 35.34
N ASN A 258 -28.78 12.58 36.19
CA ASN A 258 -28.21 11.31 35.76
C ASN A 258 -29.34 10.44 35.17
N TYR A 259 -29.29 10.20 33.86
CA TYR A 259 -30.28 9.40 33.14
C TYR A 259 -29.73 8.00 32.88
N GLU A 260 -30.36 6.99 33.50
CA GLU A 260 -29.92 5.59 33.42
C GLU A 260 -30.80 4.78 32.45
N ASN A 261 -31.15 5.38 31.31
CA ASN A 261 -32.09 4.84 30.31
C ASN A 261 -33.52 4.56 30.79
N GLN A 262 -33.81 4.79 32.06
CA GLN A 262 -35.11 4.57 32.68
C GLN A 262 -35.93 5.86 32.77
N LYS A 263 -37.23 5.69 33.01
CA LYS A 263 -38.15 6.79 33.21
C LYS A 263 -37.75 7.64 34.43
N LEU A 264 -37.57 8.95 34.24
CA LEU A 264 -37.16 9.87 35.31
C LEU A 264 -38.09 11.09 35.36
N GLY A 265 -38.77 11.28 36.49
CA GLY A 265 -39.64 12.43 36.72
C GLY A 265 -38.86 13.67 37.18
N ILE A 266 -39.15 14.82 36.57
CA ILE A 266 -38.45 16.09 36.83
C ILE A 266 -39.48 17.18 37.14
N VAL A 267 -39.16 17.99 38.14
CA VAL A 267 -39.96 19.13 38.57
C VAL A 267 -39.05 20.33 38.72
N SER A 268 -39.35 21.39 38.00
CA SER A 268 -38.70 22.70 38.11
C SER A 268 -39.70 23.73 38.63
N LEU A 269 -39.24 24.61 39.52
CA LEU A 269 -40.00 25.77 39.99
C LEU A 269 -39.24 27.03 39.59
N ILE A 270 -39.76 27.73 38.60
CA ILE A 270 -39.13 28.89 37.97
C ILE A 270 -39.81 30.14 38.50
N SER A 271 -39.11 30.92 39.32
CA SER A 271 -39.60 32.21 39.80
C SER A 271 -39.62 33.23 38.66
N VAL A 272 -40.60 34.11 38.62
CA VAL A 272 -40.79 35.14 37.60
C VAL A 272 -41.17 36.46 38.24
N ASP A 273 -40.91 37.57 37.56
CA ASP A 273 -41.45 38.87 37.98
C ASP A 273 -42.91 38.99 37.52
N ARG A 274 -43.85 39.07 38.47
CA ARG A 274 -45.28 39.24 38.18
C ARG A 274 -45.59 40.52 37.40
N HIS A 275 -44.74 41.54 37.49
CA HIS A 275 -44.94 42.82 36.81
C HIS A 275 -44.59 42.76 35.31
N SER A 276 -43.76 41.78 34.91
CA SER A 276 -43.43 41.53 33.50
C SER A 276 -44.42 40.57 32.82
N LEU A 277 -45.42 40.06 33.54
CA LEU A 277 -46.41 39.11 33.00
C LEU A 277 -47.70 39.82 32.56
N ALA A 278 -48.10 39.55 31.32
CA ALA A 278 -49.38 39.97 30.76
C ALA A 278 -50.40 38.82 30.67
N ARG A 279 -51.66 39.16 30.40
CA ARG A 279 -52.67 38.16 30.00
C ARG A 279 -52.29 37.57 28.65
N GLY A 280 -52.37 36.25 28.54
CA GLY A 280 -52.08 35.54 27.30
C GLY A 280 -51.51 34.14 27.51
N ASP A 281 -51.05 33.59 26.41
CA ASP A 281 -50.46 32.26 26.34
C ASP A 281 -48.95 32.33 26.54
N TYR A 282 -48.43 31.38 27.31
CA TYR A 282 -47.03 31.21 27.59
C TYR A 282 -46.61 29.82 27.15
N LYS A 283 -45.49 29.73 26.44
CA LYS A 283 -44.92 28.48 25.92
C LYS A 283 -43.69 28.12 26.73
N VAL A 284 -43.63 26.89 27.22
CA VAL A 284 -42.44 26.35 27.89
C VAL A 284 -41.75 25.39 26.94
N ALA A 285 -40.54 25.71 26.49
CA ALA A 285 -39.71 24.81 25.71
C ALA A 285 -38.69 24.13 26.62
N ILE A 286 -38.56 22.82 26.48
CA ILE A 286 -37.60 22.00 27.22
C ILE A 286 -36.60 21.45 26.23
N TYR A 287 -35.31 21.62 26.53
CA TYR A 287 -34.21 21.12 25.74
C TYR A 287 -33.41 20.11 26.56
N ILE A 288 -32.96 19.03 25.91
CA ILE A 288 -32.04 18.04 26.47
C ILE A 288 -30.79 18.06 25.61
N ASP A 289 -29.62 18.26 26.21
CA ASP A 289 -28.33 18.35 25.52
C ASP A 289 -28.37 19.31 24.31
N ASN A 290 -29.03 20.47 24.50
CA ASN A 290 -29.25 21.55 23.52
C ASN A 290 -30.17 21.21 22.34
N GLU A 291 -30.86 20.07 22.35
CA GLU A 291 -31.92 19.74 21.38
C GLU A 291 -33.31 19.88 21.99
N ILE A 292 -34.29 20.37 21.22
CA ILE A 292 -35.67 20.51 21.70
C ILE A 292 -36.29 19.14 21.96
N ALA A 293 -36.68 18.89 23.22
CA ALA A 293 -37.30 17.64 23.64
C ALA A 293 -38.84 17.72 23.63
N GLY A 294 -39.40 18.90 23.90
CA GLY A 294 -40.84 19.12 23.82
C GLY A 294 -41.28 20.50 24.31
N ASN A 295 -42.58 20.78 24.16
CA ASN A 295 -43.17 22.07 24.48
C ASN A 295 -44.42 21.92 25.35
N GLY A 296 -44.51 22.67 26.44
CA GLY A 296 -45.71 22.86 27.23
C GLY A 296 -46.35 24.23 26.96
N LYS A 297 -47.60 24.39 27.37
CA LYS A 297 -48.34 25.65 27.25
C LYS A 297 -49.14 25.92 28.52
N ILE A 298 -49.24 27.18 28.91
CA ILE A 298 -50.13 27.67 29.96
C ILE A 298 -50.75 29.00 29.54
N SER A 299 -52.02 29.21 29.87
CA SER A 299 -52.72 30.48 29.60
C SER A 299 -53.00 31.21 30.91
N LEU A 300 -52.57 32.47 31.01
CA LEU A 300 -52.84 33.35 32.13
C LEU A 300 -53.96 34.34 31.80
N ARG A 301 -54.87 34.53 32.77
CA ARG A 301 -56.02 35.44 32.74
C ARG A 301 -55.74 36.74 33.49
#